data_AF-A0A7S3C5Z4-F1
#
_entry.id   AF-A0A7S3C5Z4-F1
#
_cell.length_a   1.000
_cell.length_b   1.000
_cell.length_c   1.000
_cell.angle_alpha   90.00
_cell.angle_beta   90.00
_cell.angle_gamma   90.00
#
_symmetry.space_group_name_H-M   'P 1'
#
loop_
_entity.id
_entity.type
_entity.pdbx_description
1 polymer ?
#
loop_
_entity_poly.entity_id
_entity_poly.type
_entity_poly.pdbx_seq_one_letter_code
_entity_poly.pdbx_strand_id
1 'polypeptide(L)'
;MGFTTATVIAENQAEKIMIHTGCKEVDAILEGGLEAGSITEIYGEYRCGKTQFCHTLCVTCQLPLSQGGGEGKALYIDTEGTFRPQRLHQIAERFNLNPSDVLDNVAYARAHNTDHQSQLLLAAASMMAEARFALIIVDSATSLYRSEFNGRGELS
;
A
#
# COMPACT_ATOMS: atom_id res chain seq x y z
N MET A 1 20.89 1.31 -19.89
CA MET A 1 21.12 2.61 -19.24
C MET A 1 22.63 2.79 -19.05
N GLY A 2 23.17 3.98 -19.32
CA GLY A 2 24.59 4.30 -19.13
C GLY A 2 24.85 5.07 -17.83
N PHE A 3 26.08 5.57 -17.65
CA PHE A 3 26.43 6.45 -16.53
C PHE A 3 25.70 7.80 -16.66
N THR A 4 25.26 8.35 -15.53
CA THR A 4 24.68 9.70 -15.41
C THR A 4 25.29 10.40 -14.19
N THR A 5 25.11 11.72 -14.08
CA THR A 5 25.63 12.49 -12.94
C THR A 5 24.74 12.30 -11.70
N ALA A 6 25.31 12.47 -10.50
CA ALA A 6 24.54 12.44 -9.26
C ALA A 6 23.46 13.55 -9.22
N THR A 7 23.71 14.68 -9.88
CA THR A 7 22.73 15.77 -10.03
C THR A 7 21.44 15.29 -10.69
N VAL A 8 21.54 14.57 -11.81
CA VAL A 8 20.37 14.02 -12.51
C VAL A 8 19.61 13.02 -11.62
N ILE A 9 20.32 12.22 -10.83
CA ILE A 9 19.69 11.31 -9.87
C ILE A 9 18.94 12.07 -8.77
N ALA A 10 19.51 13.17 -8.26
CA ALA A 10 18.88 14.00 -7.23
C ALA A 10 17.64 14.74 -7.75
N GLU A 11 17.71 15.31 -8.95
CA GLU A 11 16.57 15.95 -9.62
C GLU A 11 15.41 14.96 -9.81
N ASN A 12 15.70 13.74 -10.29
CA ASN A 12 14.68 12.70 -10.44
C ASN A 12 14.05 12.28 -9.09
N GLN A 13 14.79 12.31 -7.99
CA GLN A 13 14.24 12.01 -6.66
C GLN A 13 13.33 13.13 -6.16
N ALA A 14 13.67 14.39 -6.43
CA ALA A 14 12.87 15.55 -6.02
C ALA A 14 11.51 15.61 -6.73
N GLU A 15 11.37 14.96 -7.88
CA GLU A 15 10.10 14.88 -8.64
C GLU A 15 9.19 13.72 -8.24
N LYS A 16 9.62 12.86 -7.31
CA LYS A 16 8.80 11.71 -6.88
C LYS A 16 7.57 12.15 -6.10
N ILE A 17 6.48 11.43 -6.33
CA ILE A 17 5.23 11.62 -5.61
C ILE A 17 5.37 11.03 -4.20
N MET A 18 5.02 11.83 -3.20
CA MET A 18 4.96 11.41 -1.79
C MET A 18 3.49 11.31 -1.37
N ILE A 19 3.06 10.12 -0.95
CA ILE A 19 1.70 9.86 -0.48
C ILE A 19 1.66 10.10 1.03
N HIS A 20 0.94 11.13 1.46
CA HIS A 20 0.73 11.45 2.86
C HIS A 20 -0.04 10.34 3.57
N THR A 21 0.35 10.08 4.81
CA THR A 21 -0.20 9.02 5.66
C THR A 21 -1.50 9.43 6.35
N GLY A 22 -1.87 10.71 6.27
CA GLY A 22 -2.99 11.29 7.00
C GLY A 22 -2.66 11.65 8.46
N CYS A 23 -1.38 11.60 8.83
CA CYS A 23 -0.83 11.99 10.12
C CYS A 23 0.42 12.86 9.91
N LYS A 24 0.35 14.15 10.27
CA LYS A 24 1.40 15.12 9.98
C LYS A 24 2.72 14.75 10.65
N GLU A 25 2.66 14.20 11.84
CA GLU A 25 3.82 13.78 12.63
C GLU A 25 4.52 12.58 12.00
N VAL A 26 3.76 11.64 11.44
CA VAL A 26 4.33 10.51 10.70
C VAL A 26 4.91 10.98 9.37
N ASP A 27 4.21 11.86 8.65
CA ASP A 27 4.70 12.43 7.39
C ASP A 27 6.02 13.20 7.62
N ALA A 28 6.17 13.90 8.75
CA ALA A 28 7.41 14.57 9.10
C ALA A 28 8.58 13.60 9.36
N ILE A 29 8.32 12.46 10.01
CA ILE A 29 9.32 11.40 10.21
C ILE A 29 9.72 10.75 8.88
N LEU A 30 8.78 10.65 7.95
CA LEU A 30 8.97 10.09 6.61
C LEU A 30 9.40 11.14 5.57
N GLU A 31 9.71 12.36 5.99
CA GLU A 31 10.14 13.47 5.13
C GLU A 31 9.19 13.77 3.95
N GLY A 32 7.88 13.63 4.19
CA GLY A 32 6.83 13.92 3.20
C GLY A 32 5.85 12.78 2.96
N GLY A 33 6.05 11.59 3.55
CA GLY A 33 5.13 10.47 3.45
C GLY A 33 5.74 9.26 2.74
N LEU A 34 4.91 8.45 2.08
CA LEU A 34 5.37 7.25 1.37
C LEU A 34 5.77 7.56 -0.06
N GLU A 35 7.01 7.25 -0.42
CA GLU A 35 7.56 7.52 -1.75
C GLU A 35 7.00 6.54 -2.81
N ALA A 36 6.44 7.07 -3.89
CA ALA A 36 6.03 6.28 -5.04
C ALA A 36 7.24 5.61 -5.72
N GLY A 37 7.05 4.36 -6.18
CA GLY A 37 8.13 3.56 -6.77
C GLY A 37 9.08 2.92 -5.75
N SER A 38 8.77 3.00 -4.45
CA SER A 38 9.48 2.32 -3.38
C SER A 38 8.65 1.20 -2.75
N ILE A 39 9.30 0.35 -1.95
CA ILE A 39 8.63 -0.61 -1.06
C ILE A 39 8.86 -0.12 0.37
N THR A 40 7.76 0.11 1.10
CA THR A 40 7.81 0.44 2.54
C THR A 40 7.24 -0.71 3.35
N GLU A 41 8.01 -1.20 4.33
CA GLU A 41 7.56 -2.21 5.28
C GLU A 41 7.11 -1.56 6.60
N ILE A 42 5.95 -1.97 7.09
CA ILE A 42 5.43 -1.56 8.40
C ILE A 42 5.31 -2.81 9.27
N TYR A 43 6.15 -2.90 10.30
CA TYR A 43 6.19 -4.04 11.20
C TYR A 43 5.88 -3.63 12.65
N GLY A 44 5.51 -4.62 13.47
CA GLY A 44 5.18 -4.42 14.88
C GLY A 44 4.20 -5.46 15.39
N GLU A 45 3.91 -5.43 16.69
CA GLU A 45 3.02 -6.40 17.34
C GLU A 45 1.57 -6.36 16.83
N TYR A 46 0.81 -7.42 17.08
CA TYR A 46 -0.63 -7.41 16.84
C TYR A 46 -1.29 -6.23 17.58
N ARG A 47 -2.28 -5.58 16.95
CA ARG A 47 -2.97 -4.37 17.45
C ARG A 47 -2.14 -3.09 17.56
N CYS A 48 -0.92 -3.01 17.02
CA CYS A 48 -0.18 -1.73 16.97
C CYS A 48 -0.64 -0.75 15.87
N GLY A 49 -1.66 -1.09 15.07
CA GLY A 49 -2.26 -0.18 14.09
C GLY A 49 -1.88 -0.41 12.62
N LYS A 50 -1.07 -1.42 12.28
CA LYS A 50 -0.64 -1.72 10.89
C LYS A 50 -1.79 -1.73 9.88
N THR A 51 -2.81 -2.56 10.13
CA THR A 51 -3.99 -2.64 9.24
C THR A 51 -4.77 -1.32 9.19
N GLN A 52 -4.83 -0.57 10.28
CA GLN A 52 -5.48 0.76 10.29
C GLN A 52 -4.72 1.76 9.42
N PHE A 53 -3.39 1.70 9.46
CA PHE A 53 -2.54 2.50 8.59
C PHE A 53 -2.77 2.14 7.13
N CYS A 54 -2.79 0.84 6.80
CA CYS A 54 -3.11 0.35 5.46
C CYS A 54 -4.48 0.84 4.95
N HIS A 55 -5.54 0.74 5.77
CA HIS A 55 -6.85 1.28 5.42
C HIS A 55 -6.83 2.79 5.18
N THR A 56 -6.03 3.53 5.95
CA THR A 56 -5.90 4.99 5.79
C THR A 56 -5.22 5.32 4.46
N LEU A 57 -4.15 4.61 4.12
CA LEU A 57 -3.45 4.79 2.86
C LEU A 57 -4.31 4.46 1.62
N CYS A 58 -5.20 3.46 1.71
CA CYS A 58 -6.18 3.21 0.64
C CYS A 58 -7.06 4.41 0.32
N VAL A 59 -7.28 5.31 1.28
CA VAL A 59 -8.06 6.54 1.11
C VAL A 59 -7.16 7.69 0.70
N THR A 60 -6.05 7.92 1.42
CA THR A 60 -5.19 9.08 1.16
C THR A 60 -4.48 9.01 -0.19
N CYS A 61 -4.19 7.81 -0.72
CA CYS A 61 -3.61 7.68 -2.06
C CYS A 61 -4.55 8.18 -3.18
N GLN A 62 -5.86 8.27 -2.91
CA GLN A 62 -6.85 8.75 -3.88
C GLN A 62 -6.96 10.28 -3.93
N LEU A 63 -6.42 10.97 -2.91
CA LEU A 63 -6.47 12.43 -2.86
C LEU A 63 -5.70 13.08 -4.03
N PRO A 64 -6.03 14.33 -4.38
CA PRO A 64 -5.24 15.12 -5.32
C PRO A 64 -3.77 15.22 -4.93
N LEU A 65 -2.88 15.35 -5.93
CA LEU A 65 -1.44 15.56 -5.68
C LEU A 65 -1.22 16.82 -4.85
N SER A 66 -2.03 17.86 -5.06
CA SER A 66 -2.02 19.10 -4.30
C SER A 66 -2.41 18.94 -2.82
N GLN A 67 -2.98 17.81 -2.44
CA GLN A 67 -3.32 17.45 -1.06
C GLN A 67 -2.43 16.32 -0.50
N GLY A 68 -1.35 15.98 -1.21
CA GLY A 68 -0.43 14.90 -0.81
C GLY A 68 -0.98 13.51 -1.06
N GLY A 69 -1.95 13.34 -1.96
CA GLY A 69 -2.35 12.02 -2.45
C GLY A 69 -1.56 11.59 -3.69
N GLY A 70 -1.98 10.49 -4.30
CA GLY A 70 -1.40 9.96 -5.52
C GLY A 70 -2.31 10.07 -6.75
N GLU A 71 -3.51 10.65 -6.61
CA GLU A 71 -4.54 10.70 -7.67
C GLU A 71 -4.78 9.33 -8.32
N GLY A 72 -4.83 8.27 -7.52
CA GLY A 72 -4.92 6.91 -8.04
C GLY A 72 -5.64 5.94 -7.11
N LYS A 73 -6.07 4.84 -7.71
CA LYS A 73 -6.74 3.72 -7.02
C LYS A 73 -5.78 2.97 -6.11
N ALA A 74 -6.32 2.14 -5.21
CA ALA A 74 -5.55 1.24 -4.38
C ALA A 74 -5.82 -0.24 -4.72
N LEU A 75 -4.79 -1.06 -4.63
CA LEU A 75 -4.88 -2.52 -4.61
C LEU A 75 -4.61 -3.01 -3.19
N TYR A 76 -5.43 -3.95 -2.70
CA TYR A 76 -5.29 -4.53 -1.37
C TYR A 76 -5.33 -6.05 -1.44
N ILE A 77 -4.20 -6.69 -1.15
CA ILE A 77 -4.07 -8.14 -1.01
C ILE A 77 -4.10 -8.45 0.49
N ASP A 78 -5.14 -9.16 0.91
CA ASP A 78 -5.40 -9.51 2.30
C ASP A 78 -5.07 -10.98 2.55
N THR A 79 -4.11 -11.26 3.41
CA THR A 79 -3.72 -12.63 3.76
C THR A 79 -4.43 -13.10 5.03
N GLU A 80 -4.79 -12.19 5.93
CA GLU A 80 -5.29 -12.51 7.29
C GLU A 80 -6.78 -12.27 7.51
N GLY A 81 -7.44 -11.52 6.62
CA GLY A 81 -8.88 -11.26 6.72
C GLY A 81 -9.19 -10.05 7.56
N THR A 82 -8.26 -9.11 7.57
CA THR A 82 -8.29 -7.93 8.43
C THR A 82 -8.95 -6.74 7.72
N PHE A 83 -9.15 -6.83 6.41
CA PHE A 83 -9.77 -5.76 5.63
C PHE A 83 -11.23 -5.52 6.06
N ARG A 84 -11.59 -4.26 6.31
CA ARG A 84 -12.93 -3.84 6.73
C ARG A 84 -13.38 -2.64 5.88
N PRO A 85 -14.24 -2.83 4.87
CA PRO A 85 -14.73 -1.73 4.01
C PRO A 85 -15.36 -0.58 4.80
N GLN A 86 -16.05 -0.88 5.90
CA GLN A 86 -16.65 0.13 6.78
C GLN A 86 -15.60 1.08 7.36
N ARG A 87 -14.35 0.64 7.48
CA ARG A 87 -13.26 1.50 7.95
C ARG A 87 -12.84 2.50 6.89
N LEU A 88 -12.77 2.11 5.63
CA LEU A 88 -12.54 3.04 4.51
C LEU A 88 -13.63 4.10 4.46
N HIS A 89 -14.88 3.71 4.66
CA HIS A 89 -16.01 4.65 4.70
C HIS A 89 -15.80 5.76 5.74
N GLN A 90 -15.50 5.39 6.98
CA GLN A 90 -15.24 6.34 8.07
C GLN A 90 -14.04 7.25 7.79
N ILE A 91 -13.00 6.71 7.15
CA ILE A 91 -11.81 7.48 6.80
C ILE A 91 -12.11 8.43 5.64
N ALA A 92 -12.89 8.00 4.65
CA ALA A 92 -13.33 8.85 3.54
C ALA A 92 -14.08 10.10 4.04
N GLU A 93 -15.00 9.92 5.00
CA GLU A 93 -15.71 11.02 5.64
C GLU A 93 -14.76 12.03 6.31
N ARG A 94 -13.72 11.54 7.01
CA ARG A 94 -12.69 12.40 7.61
C ARG A 94 -11.98 13.28 6.59
N PHE A 95 -11.78 12.79 5.37
CA PHE A 95 -11.14 13.52 4.27
C PHE A 95 -12.13 14.26 3.37
N ASN A 96 -13.43 14.32 3.72
CA ASN A 96 -14.49 14.91 2.92
C ASN A 96 -14.62 14.31 1.51
N LEU A 97 -14.32 13.01 1.37
CA LEU A 97 -14.52 12.25 0.14
C LEU A 97 -15.87 11.54 0.16
N ASN A 98 -16.42 11.28 -1.03
CA ASN A 98 -17.59 10.41 -1.15
C ASN A 98 -17.18 8.96 -0.80
N PRO A 99 -17.78 8.33 0.22
CA PRO A 99 -17.37 6.99 0.61
C PRO A 99 -17.62 5.90 -0.44
N SER A 100 -18.65 6.04 -1.28
CA SER A 100 -18.94 5.07 -2.34
C SER A 100 -17.83 5.08 -3.38
N ASP A 101 -17.44 6.28 -3.84
CA ASP A 101 -16.38 6.44 -4.82
C ASP A 101 -15.04 5.92 -4.28
N VAL A 102 -14.75 6.17 -3.00
CA VAL A 102 -13.55 5.65 -2.33
C VAL A 102 -13.53 4.12 -2.33
N LEU A 103 -14.67 3.48 -2.05
CA LEU A 103 -14.77 2.01 -2.06
C LEU A 103 -14.61 1.44 -3.47
N ASP A 104 -15.22 2.05 -4.48
CA ASP A 104 -15.11 1.62 -5.89
C ASP A 104 -13.68 1.76 -6.45
N ASN A 105 -12.87 2.62 -5.83
CA ASN A 105 -11.46 2.82 -6.16
C ASN A 105 -10.49 1.90 -5.40
N VAL A 106 -10.98 0.93 -4.62
CA VAL A 106 -10.15 -0.06 -3.93
C VAL A 106 -10.43 -1.46 -4.47
N ALA A 107 -9.49 -1.99 -5.23
CA ALA A 107 -9.52 -3.37 -5.68
C ALA A 107 -8.99 -4.30 -4.58
N TYR A 108 -9.85 -5.19 -4.09
CA TYR A 108 -9.56 -6.11 -2.99
C TYR A 108 -9.44 -7.56 -3.47
N ALA A 109 -8.46 -8.30 -2.96
CA ALA A 109 -8.37 -9.74 -3.11
C ALA A 109 -7.89 -10.42 -1.83
N ARG A 110 -8.43 -11.60 -1.53
CA ARG A 110 -7.99 -12.45 -0.41
C ARG A 110 -7.01 -13.50 -0.91
N ALA A 111 -5.78 -13.51 -0.40
CA ALA A 111 -4.85 -14.60 -0.64
C ALA A 111 -5.08 -15.72 0.38
N HIS A 112 -5.06 -16.97 -0.09
CA HIS A 112 -5.31 -18.16 0.74
C HIS A 112 -4.08 -19.04 0.95
N ASN A 113 -3.05 -18.90 0.10
CA ASN A 113 -1.78 -19.60 0.16
C ASN A 113 -0.71 -18.80 -0.60
N THR A 114 0.57 -19.20 -0.53
CA THR A 114 1.67 -18.41 -1.14
C THR A 114 1.62 -18.38 -2.67
N ASP A 115 1.10 -19.44 -3.30
CA ASP A 115 0.91 -19.49 -4.76
C ASP A 115 -0.16 -18.49 -5.21
N HIS A 116 -1.29 -18.44 -4.49
CA HIS A 116 -2.37 -17.49 -4.75
C HIS A 116 -1.90 -16.06 -4.50
N GLN A 117 -1.13 -15.79 -3.44
CA GLN A 117 -0.54 -14.47 -3.21
C GLN A 117 0.35 -14.04 -4.39
N SER A 118 1.15 -14.96 -4.95
CA SER A 118 2.01 -14.69 -6.11
C SER A 118 1.19 -14.42 -7.38
N GLN A 119 0.13 -15.19 -7.62
CA GLN A 119 -0.79 -14.96 -8.74
C GLN A 119 -1.51 -13.61 -8.65
N LEU A 120 -1.93 -13.22 -7.44
CA LEU A 120 -2.57 -11.91 -7.21
C LEU A 120 -1.61 -10.75 -7.47
N LEU A 121 -0.32 -10.89 -7.16
CA LEU A 121 0.70 -9.87 -7.50
C LEU A 121 0.86 -9.72 -9.02
N LEU A 122 0.83 -10.83 -9.78
CA LEU A 122 0.86 -10.78 -11.25
C LEU A 122 -0.41 -10.11 -11.81
N ALA A 123 -1.58 -10.47 -11.30
CA ALA A 123 -2.84 -9.84 -11.68
C ALA A 123 -2.85 -8.33 -11.35
N ALA A 124 -2.34 -7.96 -10.18
CA ALA A 124 -2.18 -6.57 -9.79
C ALA A 124 -1.28 -5.80 -10.78
N ALA A 125 -0.16 -6.39 -11.21
CA ALA A 125 0.70 -5.77 -12.23
C ALA A 125 -0.04 -5.54 -13.56
N SER A 126 -0.87 -6.49 -14.00
CA SER A 126 -1.74 -6.30 -15.18
C SER A 126 -2.74 -5.16 -14.99
N MET A 127 -3.40 -5.09 -13.84
CA MET A 127 -4.34 -3.99 -13.53
C MET A 127 -3.65 -2.62 -13.51
N MET A 128 -2.43 -2.53 -12.98
CA MET A 128 -1.64 -1.29 -12.97
C MET A 128 -1.17 -0.85 -14.37
N ALA A 129 -1.14 -1.76 -15.35
CA ALA A 129 -0.85 -1.42 -16.74
C ALA A 129 -2.07 -0.82 -17.47
N GLU A 130 -3.28 -1.15 -17.03
CA GLU A 130 -4.54 -0.73 -17.67
C GLU A 130 -5.16 0.52 -17.03
N ALA A 131 -4.94 0.72 -15.73
CA ALA A 131 -5.50 1.83 -14.99
C ALA A 131 -4.49 2.42 -13.99
N ARG A 132 -4.75 3.66 -13.59
CA ARG A 132 -3.90 4.37 -12.63
C ARG A 132 -4.16 3.88 -11.20
N PHE A 133 -3.21 3.12 -10.67
CA PHE A 133 -3.10 2.82 -9.24
C PHE A 133 -1.93 3.59 -8.64
N ALA A 134 -2.15 4.16 -7.46
CA ALA A 134 -1.11 4.89 -6.72
C ALA A 134 -0.49 4.03 -5.61
N LEU A 135 -1.15 2.92 -5.23
CA LEU A 135 -0.78 2.12 -4.07
C LEU A 135 -1.14 0.65 -4.26
N ILE A 136 -0.24 -0.23 -3.86
CA ILE A 136 -0.51 -1.65 -3.60
C ILE A 136 -0.15 -1.97 -2.15
N ILE A 137 -1.07 -2.62 -1.44
CA ILE A 137 -0.88 -3.11 -0.08
C ILE A 137 -0.94 -4.63 -0.08
N VAL A 138 -0.05 -5.26 0.69
CA VAL A 138 -0.10 -6.68 1.05
C VAL A 138 -0.14 -6.80 2.57
N ASP A 139 -1.33 -6.97 3.16
CA ASP A 139 -1.51 -7.10 4.61
C ASP A 139 -1.91 -8.55 4.98
N SER A 140 -1.04 -9.37 5.56
CA SER A 140 0.37 -9.17 5.87
C SER A 140 1.24 -10.02 4.93
N ALA A 141 2.32 -9.43 4.39
CA ALA A 141 3.17 -10.02 3.36
C ALA A 141 3.76 -11.39 3.70
N THR A 142 4.13 -11.62 4.96
CA THR A 142 4.83 -12.85 5.40
C THR A 142 3.92 -13.90 6.03
N SER A 143 2.62 -13.59 6.24
CA SER A 143 1.72 -14.44 7.04
C SER A 143 1.59 -15.85 6.48
N LEU A 144 1.30 -15.98 5.18
CA LEU A 144 1.14 -17.26 4.48
C LEU A 144 2.46 -18.03 4.36
N TYR A 145 3.56 -17.33 4.12
CA TYR A 145 4.89 -17.94 4.06
C TYR A 145 5.30 -18.55 5.40
N ARG A 146 4.97 -17.89 6.52
CA ARG A 146 5.25 -18.42 7.86
C ARG A 146 4.41 -19.66 8.18
N SER A 147 3.18 -19.73 7.70
CA SER A 147 2.32 -20.90 7.92
C SER A 147 2.71 -22.10 7.05
N GLU A 148 3.09 -21.87 5.80
CA GLU A 148 3.38 -22.95 4.83
C GLU A 148 4.82 -23.44 4.89
N PHE A 149 5.77 -22.53 5.08
CA PHE A 149 7.18 -22.84 5.21
C PHE A 149 7.59 -22.77 6.69
N ASN A 150 6.98 -23.63 7.50
CA ASN A 150 7.54 -23.93 8.82
C ASN A 150 8.96 -24.48 8.60
N GLY A 151 9.95 -23.79 9.18
CA GLY A 151 11.36 -24.02 8.89
C GLY A 151 11.80 -25.47 9.10
N ARG A 152 12.95 -25.80 8.49
CA ARG A 152 13.76 -27.02 8.54
C ARG A 152 14.16 -27.49 9.96
N GLY A 153 13.23 -27.54 10.89
CA GLY A 153 13.34 -28.17 12.21
C GLY A 153 12.99 -29.65 12.20
N GLU A 154 12.51 -30.19 11.07
CA GLU A 154 12.25 -31.62 10.85
C GLU A 154 13.01 -32.18 9.64
N LEU A 155 14.22 -31.68 9.39
CA LEU A 155 15.21 -32.48 8.66
C LEU A 155 15.97 -33.31 9.70
N SER A 156 15.31 -34.37 10.19
CA SER A 156 15.96 -35.53 10.83
C SER A 156 16.51 -36.47 9.77
#